data_AF-A0A9P8N907-F1
#
_entry.id   AF-A0A9P8N907-F1
#
_cell.length_a   1.000
_cell.length_b   1.000
_cell.length_c   1.000
_cell.angle_alpha   90.00
_cell.angle_beta   90.00
_cell.angle_gamma   90.00
#
_symmetry.space_group_name_H-M   'P 1'
#
loop_
_entity.id
_entity.type
_entity.pdbx_description
1 polymer ?
#
loop_
_entity_poly.entity_id
_entity_poly.type
_entity_poly.pdbx_seq_one_letter_code
_entity_poly.pdbx_strand_id
1 'polypeptide(L)'
;MKTGVLSPSSTCRTFDAGANGYGRADGVNAVNGRTTGVTLPSVDFQEAVIRKAYAKAGIDFFGTDYVECHGTGTAVGDPIELDALGRCFVRREQRHPQLIRSVKANLGHSEAASGLTSLIKVVLAFQHGAIPPMLGPKTLNPKLRLEERQMKIATEVEEWPSKLLRRASLNSFGYGGANAHAILESFDSFMASNSPGKQGIVTSASSATLETRTQQISEQARLCDLSTIGRLAFTLALRVPQLTARTCLISRTHSHGAKTIEIDAAPGLVESQRSVLHLAFIFTGQGAQYPNTAKELLAASPAFLKAIREQDEVLKALPIHQAPNWTLEQAILDPPEVSRVHSPIRSQPLCTAIQIGLVQVMRSWGVVPSAVVGHSPGEIAAAYAAGLLSLSEAILVAYFRGVSVDHVHGKGAMMATGMTSEAAIQLIKEMGFAQEVHIACINAPENGTLSGSTTSLDRLCEEIQARGKFCRKLETGGRAYHSPMTEEVGAIYQDLLNKHLIYIT
;
A
#
# COMPACT_ATOMS: atom_id res chain seq x y z
N MET A 1 21.98 -11.52 -53.01
CA MET A 1 21.35 -12.84 -53.20
C MET A 1 22.39 -13.81 -53.74
N LYS A 2 22.93 -14.75 -52.93
CA LYS A 2 23.92 -15.76 -53.41
C LYS A 2 23.77 -17.18 -52.80
N THR A 3 22.94 -17.37 -51.78
CA THR A 3 22.81 -18.64 -51.04
C THR A 3 21.40 -19.25 -51.03
N GLY A 4 20.41 -18.62 -51.67
CA GLY A 4 19.05 -19.16 -51.80
C GLY A 4 18.18 -19.18 -50.53
N VAL A 5 18.67 -18.70 -49.38
CA VAL A 5 17.98 -18.83 -48.07
C VAL A 5 16.93 -17.76 -47.76
N LEU A 6 16.91 -16.65 -48.51
CA LEU A 6 16.00 -15.52 -48.27
C LEU A 6 14.74 -15.62 -49.13
N SER A 7 13.57 -15.40 -48.54
CA SER A 7 12.31 -15.32 -49.28
C SER A 7 12.33 -14.11 -50.22
N PRO A 8 12.03 -14.28 -51.53
CA PRO A 8 11.82 -13.17 -52.45
C PRO A 8 10.65 -12.24 -52.05
N SER A 9 9.75 -12.68 -51.16
CA SER A 9 8.67 -11.87 -50.60
C SER A 9 8.93 -11.40 -49.16
N SER A 10 10.18 -11.47 -48.68
CA SER A 10 10.63 -11.01 -47.35
C SER A 10 9.79 -11.52 -46.17
N THR A 11 9.17 -12.68 -46.31
CA THR A 11 8.15 -13.22 -45.39
C THR A 11 8.42 -14.68 -45.07
N CYS A 12 8.45 -15.04 -43.79
CA CYS A 12 8.67 -16.42 -43.34
C CYS A 12 7.38 -17.23 -43.46
N ARG A 13 7.18 -17.90 -44.60
CA ARG A 13 6.00 -18.74 -44.89
C ARG A 13 6.08 -20.08 -44.15
N THR A 14 6.09 -19.99 -42.83
CA THR A 14 6.34 -21.13 -41.94
C THR A 14 5.27 -22.18 -42.12
N PHE A 15 5.68 -23.43 -42.32
CA PHE A 15 4.83 -24.59 -42.55
C PHE A 15 4.00 -24.61 -43.87
N ASP A 16 4.16 -23.61 -44.75
CA ASP A 16 3.45 -23.52 -46.03
C ASP A 16 4.14 -24.33 -47.15
N ALA A 17 3.37 -24.82 -48.11
CA ALA A 17 3.90 -25.52 -49.29
C ALA A 17 4.75 -24.59 -50.18
N GLY A 18 4.50 -23.28 -50.15
CA GLY A 18 5.29 -22.23 -50.79
C GLY A 18 6.44 -21.69 -49.92
N ALA A 19 6.87 -22.40 -48.87
CA ALA A 19 8.02 -22.09 -48.03
C ALA A 19 9.31 -21.90 -48.85
N ASN A 20 9.71 -20.64 -49.04
CA ASN A 20 10.76 -20.23 -50.00
C ASN A 20 11.91 -19.42 -49.37
N GLY A 21 12.12 -19.55 -48.05
CA GLY A 21 13.18 -18.86 -47.31
C GLY A 21 12.63 -17.93 -46.22
N TYR A 22 13.53 -17.24 -45.51
CA TYR A 22 13.18 -16.34 -44.41
C TYR A 22 13.24 -14.85 -44.82
N GLY A 23 12.53 -14.00 -44.06
CA GLY A 23 12.65 -12.53 -44.10
C GLY A 23 13.47 -12.02 -42.92
N ARG A 24 14.38 -11.06 -43.13
CA ARG A 24 15.40 -10.63 -42.15
C ARG A 24 14.92 -9.56 -41.16
N ALA A 25 15.34 -9.70 -39.91
CA ALA A 25 15.67 -8.64 -38.95
C ALA A 25 16.82 -9.16 -38.03
N ASP A 26 17.70 -8.30 -37.50
CA ASP A 26 19.12 -8.68 -37.30
C ASP A 26 19.57 -9.46 -36.02
N GLY A 27 20.68 -10.21 -36.15
CA GLY A 27 21.60 -10.60 -35.06
C GLY A 27 22.15 -12.06 -35.05
N VAL A 28 22.70 -12.54 -33.91
CA VAL A 28 23.74 -13.60 -33.84
C VAL A 28 23.57 -14.64 -32.69
N ASN A 29 23.78 -15.96 -32.97
CA ASN A 29 24.62 -16.93 -32.21
C ASN A 29 24.88 -18.26 -33.00
N ALA A 30 25.91 -19.06 -32.67
CA ALA A 30 26.39 -20.28 -33.41
C ALA A 30 26.91 -21.40 -32.45
N VAL A 31 27.22 -22.68 -32.79
CA VAL A 31 27.56 -23.39 -34.06
C VAL A 31 27.05 -24.87 -34.04
N ASN A 32 26.91 -25.57 -35.19
CA ASN A 32 26.67 -27.03 -35.29
C ASN A 32 27.98 -27.84 -35.21
N GLY A 33 27.85 -29.15 -34.99
CA GLY A 33 28.90 -30.14 -35.30
C GLY A 33 29.02 -30.45 -36.81
N ARG A 34 29.74 -31.52 -37.18
CA ARG A 34 29.87 -31.95 -38.59
C ARG A 34 28.53 -32.48 -39.12
N THR A 35 27.91 -31.71 -40.01
CA THR A 35 26.75 -32.09 -40.84
C THR A 35 27.19 -32.34 -42.30
N THR A 36 26.28 -32.81 -43.16
CA THR A 36 26.54 -33.01 -44.61
C THR A 36 26.82 -31.71 -45.38
N GLY A 37 26.47 -30.56 -44.80
CA GLY A 37 26.91 -29.23 -45.19
C GLY A 37 26.69 -28.29 -44.01
N VAL A 38 27.64 -27.38 -43.74
CA VAL A 38 27.73 -26.54 -42.52
C VAL A 38 26.42 -25.82 -42.16
N THR A 39 25.60 -25.53 -43.17
CA THR A 39 24.37 -24.74 -43.10
C THR A 39 23.08 -25.57 -43.12
N LEU A 40 23.19 -26.91 -43.14
CA LEU A 40 22.05 -27.83 -43.11
C LEU A 40 21.70 -28.23 -41.67
N PRO A 41 20.40 -28.20 -41.28
CA PRO A 41 19.96 -28.71 -39.99
C PRO A 41 19.98 -30.24 -39.94
N SER A 42 19.93 -30.81 -38.74
CA SER A 42 19.90 -32.25 -38.50
C SER A 42 18.85 -32.61 -37.45
N VAL A 43 18.04 -33.63 -37.74
CA VAL A 43 17.02 -34.16 -36.83
C VAL A 43 17.67 -34.62 -35.52
N ASP A 44 18.78 -35.35 -35.62
CA ASP A 44 19.41 -36.01 -34.46
C ASP A 44 20.05 -34.99 -33.51
N PHE A 45 20.63 -33.89 -34.02
CA PHE A 45 21.17 -32.82 -33.17
C PHE A 45 20.08 -31.92 -32.57
N GLN A 46 18.94 -31.75 -33.23
CA GLN A 46 17.79 -31.04 -32.67
C GLN A 46 17.10 -31.89 -31.58
N GLU A 47 16.89 -33.18 -31.82
CA GLU A 47 16.43 -34.14 -30.81
C GLU A 47 17.38 -34.16 -29.61
N ALA A 48 18.70 -34.23 -29.83
CA ALA A 48 19.69 -34.27 -28.77
C ALA A 48 19.65 -33.03 -27.85
N VAL A 49 19.45 -31.81 -28.39
CA VAL A 49 19.30 -30.61 -27.53
C VAL A 49 17.98 -30.60 -26.77
N ILE A 50 16.87 -31.02 -27.39
CA ILE A 50 15.56 -31.14 -26.73
C ILE A 50 15.68 -32.12 -25.56
N ARG A 51 16.15 -33.36 -25.79
CA ARG A 51 16.34 -34.37 -24.75
C ARG A 51 17.29 -33.90 -23.65
N LYS A 52 18.40 -33.23 -24.00
CA LYS A 52 19.38 -32.69 -23.04
C LYS A 52 18.80 -31.61 -22.15
N ALA A 53 17.90 -30.75 -22.67
CA ALA A 53 17.23 -29.73 -21.88
C ALA A 53 16.27 -30.34 -20.84
N TYR A 54 15.41 -31.27 -21.27
CA TYR A 54 14.46 -31.96 -20.37
C TYR A 54 15.19 -32.79 -19.30
N ALA A 55 16.21 -33.55 -19.69
CA ALA A 55 17.05 -34.31 -18.75
C ALA A 55 17.79 -33.40 -17.75
N LYS A 56 18.29 -32.23 -18.18
CA LYS A 56 18.91 -31.24 -17.27
C LYS A 56 17.89 -30.62 -16.30
N ALA A 57 16.65 -30.44 -16.73
CA ALA A 57 15.57 -29.89 -15.91
C ALA A 57 14.91 -30.94 -14.98
N GLY A 58 15.29 -32.23 -15.08
CA GLY A 58 14.74 -33.30 -14.24
C GLY A 58 13.28 -33.66 -14.54
N ILE A 59 12.76 -33.24 -15.69
CA ILE A 59 11.36 -33.40 -16.11
C ILE A 59 11.27 -34.17 -17.42
N ASP A 60 10.14 -34.85 -17.65
CA ASP A 60 9.84 -35.48 -18.92
C ASP A 60 8.95 -34.58 -19.81
N PHE A 61 8.69 -35.04 -21.03
CA PHE A 61 7.93 -34.27 -22.03
C PHE A 61 6.44 -34.07 -21.67
N PHE A 62 5.88 -34.86 -20.75
CA PHE A 62 4.49 -34.74 -20.32
C PHE A 62 4.17 -33.32 -19.78
N GLY A 63 2.91 -32.92 -19.92
CA GLY A 63 2.44 -31.57 -19.55
C GLY A 63 2.97 -30.43 -20.43
N THR A 64 3.79 -30.68 -21.46
CA THR A 64 4.22 -29.64 -22.40
C THR A 64 3.13 -29.42 -23.47
N ASP A 65 2.24 -28.46 -23.26
CA ASP A 65 1.10 -28.25 -24.16
C ASP A 65 1.50 -27.64 -25.52
N TYR A 66 2.57 -26.85 -25.52
CA TYR A 66 2.91 -25.94 -26.61
C TYR A 66 4.40 -25.98 -27.00
N VAL A 67 4.69 -25.92 -28.30
CA VAL A 67 6.03 -25.69 -28.85
C VAL A 67 6.06 -24.44 -29.71
N GLU A 68 6.86 -23.47 -29.27
CA GLU A 68 7.29 -22.34 -30.08
C GLU A 68 8.52 -22.78 -30.90
N CYS A 69 8.27 -23.23 -32.11
CA CYS A 69 9.24 -23.73 -33.06
C CYS A 69 10.22 -22.64 -33.53
N HIS A 70 11.41 -23.07 -33.95
CA HIS A 70 12.34 -22.22 -34.67
C HIS A 70 11.72 -21.80 -36.02
N GLY A 71 11.07 -22.72 -36.73
CA GLY A 71 10.08 -22.51 -37.80
C GLY A 71 10.33 -21.27 -38.67
N THR A 72 11.12 -21.44 -39.73
CA THR A 72 11.61 -20.33 -40.57
C THR A 72 10.94 -20.20 -41.93
N GLY A 73 10.09 -21.14 -42.35
CA GLY A 73 9.52 -21.14 -43.69
C GLY A 73 10.52 -21.66 -44.73
N THR A 74 11.24 -22.72 -44.38
CA THR A 74 12.19 -23.38 -45.28
C THR A 74 11.72 -24.80 -45.61
N ALA A 75 11.65 -25.12 -46.91
CA ALA A 75 11.14 -26.41 -47.39
C ALA A 75 11.94 -27.66 -46.95
N VAL A 76 13.11 -27.46 -46.33
CA VAL A 76 13.99 -28.49 -45.76
C VAL A 76 14.04 -28.43 -44.22
N GLY A 77 14.11 -27.23 -43.63
CA GLY A 77 14.22 -27.07 -42.18
C GLY A 77 12.92 -27.36 -41.43
N ASP A 78 11.77 -26.87 -41.93
CA ASP A 78 10.48 -27.03 -41.28
C ASP A 78 10.11 -28.54 -41.10
N PRO A 79 10.27 -29.44 -42.10
CA PRO A 79 10.07 -30.88 -41.90
C PRO A 79 11.06 -31.54 -40.92
N ILE A 80 12.32 -31.11 -40.91
CA ILE A 80 13.38 -31.65 -40.05
C ILE A 80 13.11 -31.32 -38.58
N GLU A 81 12.66 -30.09 -38.28
CA GLU A 81 12.25 -29.70 -36.94
C GLU A 81 11.06 -30.51 -36.45
N LEU A 82 10.06 -30.76 -37.31
CA LEU A 82 8.91 -31.59 -36.94
C LEU A 82 9.26 -33.08 -36.76
N ASP A 83 10.27 -33.62 -37.46
CA ASP A 83 10.81 -34.96 -37.13
C ASP A 83 11.50 -34.99 -35.76
N ALA A 84 12.29 -33.96 -35.42
CA ALA A 84 12.99 -33.88 -34.15
C ALA A 84 12.02 -33.73 -32.96
N LEU A 85 11.01 -32.87 -33.11
CA LEU A 85 9.89 -32.76 -32.16
C LEU A 85 9.09 -34.06 -32.09
N GLY A 86 8.87 -34.71 -33.24
CA GLY A 86 8.13 -35.97 -33.34
C GLY A 86 8.71 -37.06 -32.45
N ARG A 87 10.03 -37.26 -32.50
CA ARG A 87 10.75 -38.24 -31.67
C ARG A 87 10.73 -37.93 -30.17
N CYS A 88 10.53 -36.66 -29.78
CA CYS A 88 10.53 -36.24 -28.38
C CYS A 88 9.12 -36.28 -27.75
N PHE A 89 8.14 -35.68 -28.42
CA PHE A 89 6.83 -35.38 -27.83
C PHE A 89 5.74 -36.42 -28.15
N VAL A 90 5.86 -37.16 -29.26
CA VAL A 90 4.79 -38.07 -29.70
C VAL A 90 4.75 -39.32 -28.82
N ARG A 91 3.61 -39.59 -28.21
CA ARG A 91 3.36 -40.79 -27.38
C ARG A 91 1.94 -41.30 -27.58
N ARG A 92 1.74 -42.62 -27.49
CA ARG A 92 0.43 -43.30 -27.64
C ARG A 92 -0.67 -42.84 -26.66
N GLU A 93 -0.31 -42.10 -25.62
CA GLU A 93 -1.18 -41.67 -24.51
C GLU A 93 -1.53 -40.17 -24.56
N GLN A 94 -1.13 -39.44 -25.60
CA GLN A 94 -1.53 -38.03 -25.76
C GLN A 94 -3.04 -37.90 -25.96
N ARG A 95 -3.71 -37.17 -25.06
CA ARG A 95 -5.16 -36.89 -25.14
C ARG A 95 -5.52 -35.86 -26.23
N HIS A 96 -4.58 -34.99 -26.58
CA HIS A 96 -4.73 -33.89 -27.53
C HIS A 96 -3.43 -33.75 -28.34
N PRO A 97 -3.50 -33.30 -29.60
CA PRO A 97 -2.31 -33.13 -30.44
C PRO A 97 -1.40 -32.03 -29.89
N GLN A 98 -0.08 -32.21 -30.04
CA GLN A 98 0.93 -31.22 -29.64
C GLN A 98 0.71 -29.92 -30.43
N LEU A 99 0.46 -28.81 -29.73
CA LEU A 99 0.29 -27.51 -30.38
C LEU A 99 1.65 -26.93 -30.79
N ILE A 100 1.81 -26.59 -32.07
CA ILE A 100 3.04 -26.05 -32.64
C ILE A 100 2.82 -24.71 -33.37
N ARG A 101 3.81 -23.81 -33.32
CA ARG A 101 3.74 -22.47 -33.95
C ARG A 101 5.11 -21.83 -34.10
N SER A 102 5.23 -20.74 -34.85
CA SER A 102 6.41 -19.86 -34.86
C SER A 102 5.96 -18.40 -34.96
N VAL A 103 6.51 -17.52 -34.10
CA VAL A 103 6.30 -16.06 -34.19
C VAL A 103 6.78 -15.46 -35.52
N LYS A 104 7.64 -16.17 -36.26
CA LYS A 104 8.27 -15.65 -37.49
C LYS A 104 7.27 -15.51 -38.65
N ALA A 105 6.16 -16.26 -38.62
CA ALA A 105 5.05 -16.06 -39.54
C ALA A 105 4.24 -14.78 -39.25
N ASN A 106 4.35 -14.21 -38.04
CA ASN A 106 3.77 -12.91 -37.70
C ASN A 106 4.75 -11.74 -37.90
N LEU A 107 6.02 -11.91 -37.46
CA LEU A 107 6.98 -10.80 -37.30
C LEU A 107 8.27 -10.94 -38.13
N GLY A 108 8.41 -11.97 -38.96
CA GLY A 108 9.67 -12.28 -39.66
C GLY A 108 10.73 -12.94 -38.76
N HIS A 109 11.89 -13.27 -39.32
CA HIS A 109 12.99 -13.89 -38.58
C HIS A 109 13.92 -12.82 -38.02
N SER A 110 13.74 -12.48 -36.74
CA SER A 110 14.53 -11.51 -35.98
C SER A 110 15.93 -12.02 -35.55
N GLU A 111 16.58 -12.84 -36.37
CA GLU A 111 17.94 -13.42 -36.22
C GLU A 111 18.47 -13.57 -34.76
N ALA A 112 19.15 -12.59 -34.11
CA ALA A 112 19.54 -12.71 -32.68
C ALA A 112 18.32 -12.88 -31.78
N ALA A 113 17.44 -11.89 -31.90
CA ALA A 113 16.28 -11.73 -31.08
C ALA A 113 15.27 -12.84 -31.34
N SER A 114 15.42 -13.71 -32.35
CA SER A 114 14.46 -14.81 -32.59
C SER A 114 14.24 -15.74 -31.39
N GLY A 115 15.24 -15.98 -30.55
CA GLY A 115 15.01 -16.66 -29.27
C GLY A 115 14.22 -15.79 -28.27
N LEU A 116 14.53 -14.50 -28.19
CA LEU A 116 13.92 -13.54 -27.27
C LEU A 116 12.48 -13.12 -27.68
N THR A 117 12.20 -12.91 -28.96
CA THR A 117 10.88 -12.63 -29.53
C THR A 117 9.93 -13.80 -29.28
N SER A 118 10.41 -15.02 -29.51
CA SER A 118 9.65 -16.25 -29.22
C SER A 118 9.48 -16.46 -27.70
N LEU A 119 10.48 -16.14 -26.86
CA LEU A 119 10.35 -16.12 -25.40
C LEU A 119 9.29 -15.10 -24.92
N ILE A 120 9.34 -13.85 -25.42
CA ILE A 120 8.37 -12.79 -25.09
C ILE A 120 6.95 -13.22 -25.48
N LYS A 121 6.77 -13.83 -26.66
CA LYS A 121 5.48 -14.40 -27.08
C LYS A 121 4.98 -15.46 -26.11
N VAL A 122 5.83 -16.38 -25.65
CA VAL A 122 5.44 -17.42 -24.68
C VAL A 122 5.07 -16.82 -23.33
N VAL A 123 5.82 -15.83 -22.82
CA VAL A 123 5.51 -15.15 -21.55
C VAL A 123 4.16 -14.42 -21.64
N LEU A 124 3.89 -13.71 -22.73
CA LEU A 124 2.58 -13.09 -22.97
C LEU A 124 1.45 -14.13 -23.08
N ALA A 125 1.70 -15.26 -23.76
CA ALA A 125 0.73 -16.35 -23.88
C ALA A 125 0.40 -17.00 -22.53
N PHE A 126 1.38 -17.12 -21.62
CA PHE A 126 1.14 -17.54 -20.24
C PHE A 126 0.30 -16.54 -19.46
N GLN A 127 0.62 -15.24 -19.54
CA GLN A 127 -0.11 -14.16 -18.85
C GLN A 127 -1.57 -14.05 -19.31
N HIS A 128 -1.83 -14.23 -20.61
CA HIS A 128 -3.19 -14.22 -21.16
C HIS A 128 -3.90 -15.59 -21.09
N GLY A 129 -3.21 -16.66 -20.69
CA GLY A 129 -3.76 -18.02 -20.63
C GLY A 129 -4.21 -18.59 -21.98
N ALA A 130 -3.68 -18.07 -23.08
CA ALA A 130 -4.12 -18.38 -24.44
C ALA A 130 -2.96 -18.26 -25.44
N ILE A 131 -2.98 -19.08 -26.48
CA ILE A 131 -1.91 -19.17 -27.49
C ILE A 131 -2.26 -18.20 -28.65
N PRO A 132 -1.51 -17.10 -28.86
CA PRO A 132 -1.89 -16.01 -29.77
C PRO A 132 -1.75 -16.39 -31.25
N PRO A 133 -2.57 -15.78 -32.14
CA PRO A 133 -2.78 -16.26 -33.51
C PRO A 133 -1.55 -16.13 -34.40
N MET A 134 -1.48 -16.95 -35.46
CA MET A 134 -0.39 -16.98 -36.43
C MET A 134 -0.94 -16.90 -37.83
N LEU A 135 -0.29 -16.12 -38.69
CA LEU A 135 -0.62 -16.07 -40.12
C LEU A 135 -0.36 -17.45 -40.75
N GLY A 136 -1.41 -18.24 -40.90
CA GLY A 136 -1.34 -19.67 -41.23
C GLY A 136 -0.89 -19.96 -42.67
N PRO A 137 -0.45 -21.20 -42.95
CA PRO A 137 -0.18 -21.64 -44.32
C PRO A 137 -1.46 -21.59 -45.16
N LYS A 138 -1.37 -21.10 -46.40
CA LYS A 138 -2.45 -21.17 -47.39
C LYS A 138 -2.59 -22.57 -47.98
N THR A 139 -1.51 -23.33 -47.97
CA THR A 139 -1.50 -24.75 -48.37
C THR A 139 -0.48 -25.45 -47.49
N LEU A 140 -0.91 -26.45 -46.72
CA LEU A 140 -0.02 -27.17 -45.82
C LEU A 140 1.03 -27.97 -46.61
N ASN A 141 2.30 -27.89 -46.21
CA ASN A 141 3.36 -28.72 -46.81
C ASN A 141 3.18 -30.20 -46.37
N PRO A 142 2.94 -31.17 -47.29
CA PRO A 142 2.67 -32.56 -46.91
C PRO A 142 3.84 -33.26 -46.20
N LYS A 143 5.08 -32.77 -46.37
CA LYS A 143 6.27 -33.28 -45.65
C LYS A 143 6.20 -33.02 -44.13
N LEU A 144 5.24 -32.22 -43.68
CA LEU A 144 4.99 -31.93 -42.26
C LEU A 144 4.21 -33.05 -41.53
N ARG A 145 3.61 -34.01 -42.25
CA ARG A 145 3.10 -35.30 -41.72
C ARG A 145 2.39 -35.17 -40.36
N LEU A 146 1.53 -34.16 -40.23
CA LEU A 146 1.01 -33.69 -38.93
C LEU A 146 0.21 -34.76 -38.19
N GLU A 147 -0.55 -35.57 -38.92
CA GLU A 147 -1.36 -36.68 -38.38
C GLU A 147 -0.47 -37.81 -37.85
N GLU A 148 0.52 -38.26 -38.63
CA GLU A 148 1.54 -39.24 -38.18
C GLU A 148 2.28 -38.76 -36.93
N ARG A 149 2.53 -37.46 -36.83
CA ARG A 149 3.28 -36.80 -35.75
C ARG A 149 2.37 -36.25 -34.62
N GLN A 150 1.07 -36.54 -34.63
CA GLN A 150 0.08 -36.05 -33.64
C GLN A 150 0.22 -34.55 -33.30
N MET A 151 0.48 -33.70 -34.30
CA MET A 151 0.73 -32.27 -34.13
C MET A 151 -0.38 -31.43 -34.76
N LYS A 152 -0.74 -30.32 -34.12
CA LYS A 152 -1.66 -29.30 -34.66
C LYS A 152 -0.93 -27.97 -34.75
N ILE A 153 -0.82 -27.42 -35.96
CA ILE A 153 -0.48 -26.01 -36.13
C ILE A 153 -1.69 -25.21 -35.67
N ALA A 154 -1.52 -24.36 -34.66
CA ALA A 154 -2.56 -23.41 -34.32
C ALA A 154 -2.58 -22.28 -35.36
N THR A 155 -3.75 -21.96 -35.92
CA THR A 155 -3.98 -20.78 -36.80
C THR A 155 -4.74 -19.66 -36.08
N GLU A 156 -5.73 -20.04 -35.27
CA GLU A 156 -6.56 -19.11 -34.47
C GLU A 156 -6.03 -18.88 -33.04
N VAL A 157 -6.77 -18.13 -32.22
CA VAL A 157 -6.58 -18.12 -30.76
C VAL A 157 -7.01 -19.48 -30.21
N GLU A 158 -6.20 -20.09 -29.35
CA GLU A 158 -6.55 -21.32 -28.62
C GLU A 158 -6.45 -21.03 -27.11
N GLU A 159 -7.40 -21.52 -26.29
CA GLU A 159 -7.22 -21.54 -24.82
C GLU A 159 -6.02 -22.44 -24.47
N TRP A 160 -5.26 -22.11 -23.42
CA TRP A 160 -4.15 -22.97 -23.00
C TRP A 160 -4.68 -24.36 -22.56
N PRO A 161 -4.24 -25.48 -23.17
CA PRO A 161 -4.89 -26.79 -22.95
C PRO A 161 -4.89 -27.28 -21.50
N SER A 162 -3.76 -27.14 -20.80
CA SER A 162 -3.65 -27.41 -19.37
C SER A 162 -4.10 -26.21 -18.53
N LYS A 163 -5.05 -26.45 -17.62
CA LYS A 163 -5.51 -25.48 -16.61
C LYS A 163 -4.78 -25.59 -15.27
N LEU A 164 -3.80 -26.51 -15.16
CA LEU A 164 -2.97 -26.72 -13.98
C LEU A 164 -1.57 -26.15 -14.20
N LEU A 165 -0.75 -26.85 -14.99
CA LEU A 165 0.59 -26.45 -15.38
C LEU A 165 0.62 -25.96 -16.82
N ARG A 166 0.90 -24.67 -17.08
CA ARG A 166 1.15 -24.17 -18.43
C ARG A 166 2.65 -24.30 -18.73
N ARG A 167 3.05 -25.30 -19.52
CA ARG A 167 4.46 -25.53 -19.92
C ARG A 167 4.61 -25.42 -21.44
N ALA A 168 5.68 -24.74 -21.86
CA ALA A 168 6.02 -24.50 -23.25
C ALA A 168 7.48 -24.88 -23.55
N SER A 169 7.71 -25.43 -24.74
CA SER A 169 9.02 -25.64 -25.33
C SER A 169 9.37 -24.52 -26.31
N LEU A 170 10.65 -24.13 -26.38
CA LEU A 170 11.16 -23.02 -27.18
C LEU A 170 12.38 -23.47 -28.00
N ASN A 171 12.27 -23.50 -29.32
CA ASN A 171 13.36 -23.85 -30.23
C ASN A 171 14.00 -22.62 -30.87
N SER A 172 15.34 -22.61 -30.97
CA SER A 172 16.07 -21.67 -31.83
C SER A 172 17.31 -22.33 -32.42
N PHE A 173 17.35 -22.44 -33.75
CA PHE A 173 18.39 -23.14 -34.50
C PHE A 173 19.14 -22.15 -35.41
N GLY A 174 20.34 -21.72 -35.03
CA GLY A 174 21.12 -20.75 -35.79
C GLY A 174 21.59 -21.31 -37.15
N TYR A 175 21.82 -20.46 -38.14
CA TYR A 175 22.27 -20.86 -39.49
C TYR A 175 23.68 -21.47 -39.52
N GLY A 176 24.60 -20.99 -38.66
CA GLY A 176 25.87 -21.67 -38.37
C GLY A 176 25.70 -22.93 -37.52
N GLY A 177 24.46 -23.26 -37.13
CA GLY A 177 24.04 -24.50 -36.50
C GLY A 177 23.93 -24.52 -34.99
N ALA A 178 23.92 -23.36 -34.31
CA ALA A 178 23.62 -23.30 -32.89
C ALA A 178 22.25 -23.96 -32.62
N ASN A 179 22.21 -25.13 -31.99
CA ASN A 179 20.93 -25.69 -31.55
C ASN A 179 20.69 -25.30 -30.09
N ALA A 180 19.70 -24.45 -29.85
CA ALA A 180 19.24 -24.07 -28.53
C ALA A 180 17.79 -24.52 -28.32
N HIS A 181 17.52 -25.06 -27.13
CA HIS A 181 16.19 -25.39 -26.67
C HIS A 181 16.03 -24.92 -25.22
N ALA A 182 14.88 -24.32 -24.91
CA ALA A 182 14.52 -23.94 -23.54
C ALA A 182 13.11 -24.43 -23.21
N ILE A 183 12.89 -24.70 -21.92
CA ILE A 183 11.61 -25.11 -21.37
C ILE A 183 11.16 -23.99 -20.44
N LEU A 184 9.90 -23.60 -20.55
CA LEU A 184 9.31 -22.47 -19.86
C LEU A 184 8.02 -22.93 -19.18
N GLU A 185 7.75 -22.43 -17.99
CA GLU A 185 6.53 -22.73 -17.23
C GLU A 185 5.95 -21.42 -16.70
N SER A 186 4.61 -21.32 -16.63
CA SER A 186 3.98 -20.15 -16.02
C SER A 186 4.20 -20.14 -14.52
N PHE A 187 4.67 -19.01 -13.97
CA PHE A 187 4.77 -18.81 -12.52
C PHE A 187 3.40 -18.93 -11.82
N ASP A 188 2.32 -18.52 -12.49
CA ASP A 188 0.96 -18.61 -11.96
C ASP A 188 0.52 -20.06 -11.70
N SER A 189 1.09 -21.04 -12.42
CA SER A 189 0.82 -22.48 -12.21
C SER A 189 1.39 -23.02 -10.89
N PHE A 190 2.25 -22.26 -10.21
CA PHE A 190 2.84 -22.62 -8.91
C PHE A 190 2.34 -21.74 -7.75
N MET A 191 1.49 -20.75 -8.03
CA MET A 191 1.01 -19.79 -7.04
C MET A 191 -0.45 -20.03 -6.67
N ALA A 192 -0.70 -20.41 -5.41
CA ALA A 192 -2.01 -20.25 -4.82
C ALA A 192 -2.39 -18.75 -4.77
N SER A 193 -3.57 -18.41 -5.26
CA SER A 193 -4.00 -17.02 -5.47
C SER A 193 -4.31 -16.28 -4.17
N ASN A 194 -3.28 -15.72 -3.52
CA ASN A 194 -3.43 -14.87 -2.33
C ASN A 194 -3.64 -13.40 -2.73
N SER A 195 -4.77 -12.82 -2.29
CA SER A 195 -5.16 -11.42 -2.55
C SER A 195 -4.78 -10.50 -1.38
N PRO A 196 -3.87 -9.51 -1.56
CA PRO A 196 -3.55 -8.53 -0.52
C PRO A 196 -4.63 -7.45 -0.34
N GLY A 197 -4.55 -6.73 0.78
CA GLY A 197 -5.49 -5.65 1.16
C GLY A 197 -5.30 -4.31 0.44
N LYS A 198 -6.11 -3.32 0.85
CA LYS A 198 -6.22 -1.96 0.28
C LYS A 198 -5.27 -0.95 0.95
N GLN A 199 -4.90 0.14 0.24
CA GLN A 199 -4.71 1.56 0.69
C GLN A 199 -3.59 2.33 -0.07
N GLY A 200 -3.84 3.61 -0.43
CA GLY A 200 -2.87 4.75 -0.35
C GLY A 200 -1.87 5.07 -1.49
N ILE A 201 -2.28 5.69 -2.61
CA ILE A 201 -1.37 5.97 -3.76
C ILE A 201 -0.38 7.13 -3.50
N VAL A 202 0.92 6.82 -3.54
CA VAL A 202 2.05 7.78 -3.44
C VAL A 202 2.93 7.66 -4.68
N THR A 203 3.35 8.75 -5.33
CA THR A 203 4.17 8.70 -6.57
C THR A 203 5.26 9.78 -6.64
N SER A 204 6.27 9.58 -7.49
CA SER A 204 7.42 10.48 -7.66
C SER A 204 7.93 10.50 -9.09
N ALA A 205 8.58 11.59 -9.50
CA ALA A 205 9.11 11.77 -10.86
C ALA A 205 10.28 12.78 -10.87
N SER A 206 10.79 13.12 -12.05
CA SER A 206 11.55 14.36 -12.20
C SER A 206 10.60 15.57 -12.24
N SER A 207 11.02 16.76 -11.83
CA SER A 207 10.14 17.95 -11.81
C SER A 207 9.48 18.20 -13.18
N ALA A 208 10.22 18.00 -14.27
CA ALA A 208 9.77 18.16 -15.65
C ALA A 208 8.81 17.06 -16.16
N THR A 209 8.58 15.97 -15.41
CA THR A 209 7.69 14.86 -15.81
C THR A 209 6.61 14.54 -14.78
N LEU A 210 6.59 15.24 -13.64
CA LEU A 210 5.69 14.93 -12.53
C LEU A 210 4.22 15.10 -12.93
N GLU A 211 3.88 16.18 -13.65
CA GLU A 211 2.50 16.42 -14.10
C GLU A 211 2.00 15.30 -15.01
N THR A 212 2.73 14.97 -16.09
CA THR A 212 2.37 13.89 -17.02
C THR A 212 2.25 12.54 -16.30
N ARG A 213 3.17 12.21 -15.39
CA ARG A 213 3.10 10.98 -14.60
C ARG A 213 1.88 10.97 -13.65
N THR A 214 1.51 12.12 -13.11
CA THR A 214 0.35 12.29 -12.23
C THR A 214 -0.96 12.13 -12.99
N GLN A 215 -1.06 12.72 -14.19
CA GLN A 215 -2.19 12.55 -15.10
C GLN A 215 -2.37 11.07 -15.48
N GLN A 216 -1.30 10.41 -15.95
CA GLN A 216 -1.32 8.97 -16.30
C GLN A 216 -1.75 8.07 -15.14
N ILE A 217 -1.24 8.30 -13.92
CA ILE A 217 -1.61 7.50 -12.75
C ILE A 217 -3.06 7.79 -12.31
N SER A 218 -3.54 9.04 -12.41
CA SER A 218 -4.93 9.39 -12.12
C SER A 218 -5.91 8.75 -13.12
N GLU A 219 -5.57 8.75 -14.41
CA GLU A 219 -6.35 8.07 -15.45
C GLU A 219 -6.40 6.55 -15.22
N GLN A 220 -5.26 5.90 -15.00
CA GLN A 220 -5.21 4.46 -14.72
C GLN A 220 -5.95 4.09 -13.43
N ALA A 221 -5.82 4.88 -12.36
CA ALA A 221 -6.48 4.61 -11.09
C ALA A 221 -8.02 4.77 -11.16
N ARG A 222 -8.55 5.65 -12.04
CA ARG A 222 -10.00 5.75 -12.31
C ARG A 222 -10.57 4.49 -12.98
N LEU A 223 -9.75 3.69 -13.65
CA LEU A 223 -10.12 2.42 -14.27
C LEU A 223 -9.93 1.20 -13.33
N CYS A 224 -9.37 1.41 -12.13
CA CYS A 224 -9.03 0.35 -11.19
C CYS A 224 -10.10 0.13 -10.11
N ASP A 225 -10.08 -1.05 -9.49
CA ASP A 225 -10.81 -1.30 -8.24
C ASP A 225 -9.97 -0.95 -7.00
N LEU A 226 -10.60 -0.96 -5.81
CA LEU A 226 -9.92 -0.65 -4.55
C LEU A 226 -8.74 -1.59 -4.21
N SER A 227 -8.77 -2.86 -4.62
CA SER A 227 -7.64 -3.78 -4.43
C SER A 227 -6.47 -3.39 -5.34
N THR A 228 -6.75 -3.11 -6.61
CA THR A 228 -5.74 -2.70 -7.59
C THR A 228 -5.14 -1.34 -7.24
N ILE A 229 -5.95 -0.40 -6.73
CA ILE A 229 -5.47 0.87 -6.14
C ILE A 229 -4.51 0.61 -4.97
N GLY A 230 -4.82 -0.32 -4.05
CA GLY A 230 -3.92 -0.70 -2.95
C GLY A 230 -2.61 -1.34 -3.42
N ARG A 231 -2.63 -2.12 -4.51
CA ARG A 231 -1.42 -2.73 -5.09
C ARG A 231 -0.58 -1.72 -5.86
N LEU A 232 -1.22 -0.82 -6.62
CA LEU A 232 -0.59 0.31 -7.32
C LEU A 232 0.08 1.25 -6.32
N ALA A 233 -0.62 1.57 -5.23
CA ALA A 233 -0.14 2.32 -4.08
C ALA A 233 1.14 1.73 -3.46
N PHE A 234 1.06 0.50 -2.98
CA PHE A 234 2.20 -0.23 -2.40
C PHE A 234 3.41 -0.26 -3.35
N THR A 235 3.15 -0.43 -4.65
CA THR A 235 4.20 -0.48 -5.69
C THR A 235 4.86 0.88 -5.89
N LEU A 236 4.09 1.95 -6.09
CA LEU A 236 4.64 3.29 -6.31
C LEU A 236 5.30 3.88 -5.04
N ALA A 237 4.86 3.48 -3.84
CA ALA A 237 5.46 3.86 -2.57
C ALA A 237 6.79 3.12 -2.28
N LEU A 238 6.82 1.79 -2.42
CA LEU A 238 7.91 0.95 -1.90
C LEU A 238 8.77 0.25 -2.97
N ARG A 239 8.37 0.28 -4.25
CA ARG A 239 9.06 -0.40 -5.36
C ARG A 239 9.54 0.54 -6.47
N VAL A 240 9.30 1.85 -6.35
CA VAL A 240 9.73 2.88 -7.30
C VAL A 240 10.71 3.85 -6.62
N PRO A 241 11.81 4.27 -7.29
CA PRO A 241 12.77 5.21 -6.72
C PRO A 241 12.16 6.57 -6.36
N GLN A 242 12.29 6.99 -5.10
CA GLN A 242 11.68 8.23 -4.60
C GLN A 242 12.51 9.47 -4.92
N LEU A 243 12.32 10.00 -6.13
CA LEU A 243 12.98 11.20 -6.67
C LEU A 243 12.66 12.49 -5.87
N THR A 244 13.33 13.59 -6.20
CA THR A 244 13.25 14.87 -5.45
C THR A 244 11.91 15.60 -5.61
N ALA A 245 11.26 15.47 -6.77
CA ALA A 245 9.94 16.02 -7.04
C ALA A 245 8.86 14.97 -6.78
N ARG A 246 7.93 15.30 -5.88
CA ARG A 246 6.92 14.36 -5.37
C ARG A 246 5.53 14.99 -5.34
N THR A 247 4.52 14.15 -5.49
CA THR A 247 3.11 14.49 -5.23
C THR A 247 2.38 13.28 -4.64
N CYS A 248 1.25 13.51 -3.99
CA CYS A 248 0.41 12.48 -3.40
C CYS A 248 -0.99 12.53 -4.02
N LEU A 249 -1.57 11.36 -4.30
CA LEU A 249 -2.91 11.23 -4.88
C LEU A 249 -3.80 10.48 -3.90
N ILE A 250 -4.70 11.21 -3.23
CA ILE A 250 -5.57 10.63 -2.21
C ILE A 250 -6.80 10.05 -2.89
N SER A 251 -6.82 8.72 -3.03
CA SER A 251 -7.97 7.96 -3.52
C SER A 251 -9.05 7.82 -2.44
N ARG A 252 -10.23 8.38 -2.66
CA ARG A 252 -11.41 8.25 -1.79
C ARG A 252 -12.53 7.45 -2.48
N THR A 253 -13.38 6.81 -1.69
CA THR A 253 -14.61 6.16 -2.18
C THR A 253 -15.78 6.54 -1.31
N HIS A 254 -16.84 7.05 -1.93
CA HIS A 254 -18.09 7.37 -1.26
C HIS A 254 -18.75 6.13 -0.66
N SER A 255 -19.33 6.28 0.53
CA SER A 255 -19.93 5.20 1.32
C SER A 255 -21.23 4.61 0.73
N HIS A 256 -21.70 5.13 -0.41
CA HIS A 256 -23.03 4.85 -0.98
C HIS A 256 -22.93 4.30 -2.42
N GLY A 257 -22.41 3.08 -2.56
CA GLY A 257 -22.59 2.21 -3.73
C GLY A 257 -21.86 2.56 -5.04
N ALA A 258 -21.45 3.81 -5.24
CA ALA A 258 -20.72 4.23 -6.44
C ALA A 258 -19.29 3.66 -6.47
N LYS A 259 -18.90 3.02 -7.57
CA LYS A 259 -17.50 2.60 -7.84
C LYS A 259 -16.58 3.76 -8.23
N THR A 260 -17.06 5.00 -8.14
CA THR A 260 -16.28 6.20 -8.49
C THR A 260 -15.21 6.46 -7.44
N ILE A 261 -13.95 6.30 -7.83
CA ILE A 261 -12.82 6.76 -7.01
C ILE A 261 -12.60 8.24 -7.31
N GLU A 262 -12.75 9.07 -6.30
CA GLU A 262 -12.25 10.44 -6.33
C GLU A 262 -10.75 10.42 -6.07
N ILE A 263 -10.00 11.18 -6.86
CA ILE A 263 -8.54 11.27 -6.81
C ILE A 263 -8.19 12.73 -6.63
N ASP A 264 -8.09 13.14 -5.37
CA ASP A 264 -7.64 14.48 -5.02
C ASP A 264 -6.11 14.55 -5.16
N ALA A 265 -5.63 15.50 -5.96
CA ALA A 265 -4.23 15.87 -5.94
C ALA A 265 -3.93 16.64 -4.65
N ALA A 266 -3.00 16.14 -3.83
CA ALA A 266 -2.54 16.88 -2.66
C ALA A 266 -1.88 18.19 -3.12
N PRO A 267 -2.25 19.36 -2.55
CA PRO A 267 -1.72 20.64 -2.98
C PRO A 267 -0.22 20.75 -2.62
N GLY A 268 0.60 21.07 -3.62
CA GLY A 268 2.02 21.37 -3.46
C GLY A 268 2.94 20.38 -4.18
N LEU A 269 3.75 20.91 -5.10
CA LEU A 269 4.99 20.26 -5.52
C LEU A 269 5.93 20.23 -4.31
N VAL A 270 6.18 19.04 -3.75
CA VAL A 270 7.19 18.91 -2.70
C VAL A 270 8.55 18.73 -3.38
N GLU A 271 9.26 19.84 -3.59
CA GLU A 271 10.69 19.81 -3.91
C GLU A 271 11.49 19.49 -2.63
N SER A 272 11.82 18.21 -2.45
CA SER A 272 12.60 17.77 -1.31
C SER A 272 14.05 18.24 -1.42
N GLN A 273 14.38 19.34 -0.76
CA GLN A 273 15.73 19.52 -0.23
C GLN A 273 16.03 18.38 0.76
N ARG A 274 17.31 18.07 0.97
CA ARG A 274 17.78 16.95 1.81
C ARG A 274 17.86 17.30 3.31
N SER A 275 17.20 18.36 3.76
CA SER A 275 17.13 18.71 5.18
C SER A 275 16.26 17.72 5.95
N VAL A 276 16.66 17.41 7.19
CA VAL A 276 15.80 16.68 8.13
C VAL A 276 14.70 17.62 8.59
N LEU A 277 13.43 17.23 8.40
CA LEU A 277 12.29 18.00 8.93
C LEU A 277 12.17 17.77 10.43
N HIS A 278 12.46 18.79 11.22
CA HIS A 278 12.22 18.77 12.65
C HIS A 278 10.72 18.95 12.93
N LEU A 279 10.05 17.86 13.30
CA LEU A 279 8.62 17.84 13.58
C LEU A 279 8.34 18.12 15.07
N ALA A 280 7.43 19.04 15.35
CA ALA A 280 6.86 19.22 16.68
C ALA A 280 5.46 18.58 16.74
N PHE A 281 5.19 17.75 17.76
CA PHE A 281 3.84 17.25 18.03
C PHE A 281 3.18 18.13 19.11
N ILE A 282 2.02 18.69 18.78
CA ILE A 282 1.23 19.56 19.66
C ILE A 282 0.02 18.76 20.15
N PHE A 283 -0.05 18.55 21.47
CA PHE A 283 -1.08 17.74 22.11
C PHE A 283 -2.20 18.61 22.67
N THR A 284 -3.44 18.31 22.27
CA THR A 284 -4.62 19.07 22.66
C THR A 284 -5.06 18.77 24.08
N GLY A 285 -5.61 19.80 24.74
CA GLY A 285 -6.24 19.68 26.05
C GLY A 285 -7.67 19.17 25.98
N GLN A 286 -8.27 19.01 27.16
CA GLN A 286 -9.68 18.66 27.35
C GLN A 286 -10.59 19.71 26.71
N GLY A 287 -11.55 19.26 25.89
CA GLY A 287 -12.48 20.09 25.13
C GLY A 287 -12.49 19.80 23.63
N ALA A 288 -11.48 19.11 23.10
CA ALA A 288 -11.43 18.71 21.69
C ALA A 288 -12.28 17.46 21.36
N GLN A 289 -12.73 16.72 22.37
CA GLN A 289 -13.44 15.45 22.21
C GLN A 289 -14.96 15.62 22.04
N TYR A 290 -15.52 14.90 21.06
CA TYR A 290 -16.95 14.82 20.73
C TYR A 290 -17.38 13.34 20.61
N PRO A 291 -18.68 12.99 20.66
CA PRO A 291 -19.13 11.61 20.51
C PRO A 291 -18.64 10.99 19.20
N ASN A 292 -18.17 9.74 19.25
CA ASN A 292 -17.54 9.05 18.12
C ASN A 292 -16.24 9.66 17.55
N THR A 293 -15.53 10.52 18.30
CA THR A 293 -14.13 10.91 17.97
C THR A 293 -13.27 9.66 17.73
N ALA A 294 -12.52 9.62 16.63
CA ALA A 294 -11.63 8.51 16.23
C ALA A 294 -12.30 7.15 15.95
N LYS A 295 -13.64 7.06 15.87
CA LYS A 295 -14.39 5.83 15.50
C LYS A 295 -13.95 5.23 14.16
N GLU A 296 -13.72 6.06 13.15
CA GLU A 296 -13.20 5.60 11.84
C GLU A 296 -11.78 5.04 11.94
N LEU A 297 -10.96 5.59 12.85
CA LEU A 297 -9.57 5.18 13.00
C LEU A 297 -9.42 3.83 13.73
N LEU A 298 -10.33 3.50 14.67
CA LEU A 298 -10.46 2.13 15.20
C LEU A 298 -10.72 1.10 14.08
N ALA A 299 -11.59 1.45 13.12
CA ALA A 299 -11.95 0.55 12.02
C ALA A 299 -10.87 0.49 10.91
N ALA A 300 -10.15 1.58 10.65
CA ALA A 300 -9.21 1.71 9.54
C ALA A 300 -7.74 1.40 9.90
N SER A 301 -7.35 1.49 11.18
CA SER A 301 -5.95 1.36 11.62
C SER A 301 -5.76 0.28 12.70
N PRO A 302 -5.16 -0.88 12.35
CA PRO A 302 -4.81 -1.91 13.32
C PRO A 302 -3.85 -1.42 14.41
N ALA A 303 -2.97 -0.46 14.10
CA ALA A 303 -2.07 0.15 15.08
C ALA A 303 -2.83 0.99 16.12
N PHE A 304 -3.85 1.75 15.69
CA PHE A 304 -4.70 2.52 16.60
C PHE A 304 -5.55 1.60 17.48
N LEU A 305 -6.21 0.60 16.88
CA LEU A 305 -7.03 -0.38 17.59
C LEU A 305 -6.21 -1.13 18.65
N LYS A 306 -4.98 -1.54 18.31
CA LYS A 306 -4.03 -2.15 19.25
C LYS A 306 -3.70 -1.21 20.40
N ALA A 307 -3.34 0.04 20.13
CA ALA A 307 -2.97 1.02 21.15
C ALA A 307 -4.12 1.40 22.09
N ILE A 308 -5.38 1.42 21.61
CA ILE A 308 -6.55 1.61 22.48
C ILE A 308 -6.78 0.37 23.36
N ARG A 309 -6.73 -0.84 22.80
CA ARG A 309 -6.90 -2.10 23.55
C ARG A 309 -5.82 -2.32 24.60
N GLU A 310 -4.56 -1.95 24.32
CA GLU A 310 -3.46 -2.02 25.30
C GLU A 310 -3.71 -1.11 26.51
N GLN A 311 -4.33 0.05 26.30
CA GLN A 311 -4.74 0.96 27.39
C GLN A 311 -5.96 0.43 28.14
N ASP A 312 -6.89 -0.24 27.46
CA ASP A 312 -8.02 -0.90 28.08
C ASP A 312 -7.60 -2.06 29.01
N GLU A 313 -6.61 -2.87 28.63
CA GLU A 313 -6.10 -3.93 29.52
C GLU A 313 -5.44 -3.35 30.78
N VAL A 314 -4.76 -2.20 30.70
CA VAL A 314 -4.22 -1.49 31.89
C VAL A 314 -5.35 -1.05 32.82
N LEU A 315 -6.44 -0.48 32.29
CA LEU A 315 -7.57 -0.04 33.10
C LEU A 315 -8.39 -1.21 33.69
N LYS A 316 -8.48 -2.35 32.98
CA LYS A 316 -9.11 -3.59 33.48
C LYS A 316 -8.29 -4.28 34.58
N ALA A 317 -6.97 -4.10 34.59
CA ALA A 317 -6.08 -4.67 35.60
C ALA A 317 -6.17 -3.96 36.97
N LEU A 318 -6.86 -2.82 37.06
CA LEU A 318 -7.12 -2.14 38.32
C LEU A 318 -8.03 -2.97 39.26
N PRO A 319 -7.95 -2.76 40.59
CA PRO A 319 -8.90 -3.35 41.53
C PRO A 319 -10.36 -3.05 41.13
N ILE A 320 -11.27 -4.02 41.31
CA ILE A 320 -12.66 -3.94 40.79
C ILE A 320 -13.49 -2.72 41.29
N HIS A 321 -13.06 -2.07 42.38
CA HIS A 321 -13.68 -0.86 42.93
C HIS A 321 -13.02 0.45 42.43
N GLN A 322 -12.01 0.35 41.55
CA GLN A 322 -11.26 1.45 40.93
C GLN A 322 -11.20 1.31 39.40
N ALA A 323 -11.44 0.12 38.85
CA ALA A 323 -11.56 -0.10 37.40
C ALA A 323 -12.85 0.55 36.84
N PRO A 324 -12.82 1.11 35.61
CA PRO A 324 -14.03 1.61 34.96
C PRO A 324 -14.95 0.45 34.54
N ASN A 325 -16.26 0.65 34.65
CA ASN A 325 -17.28 -0.29 34.15
C ASN A 325 -17.58 -0.11 32.64
N TRP A 326 -16.62 0.39 31.88
CA TRP A 326 -16.66 0.67 30.44
C TRP A 326 -15.23 0.65 29.88
N THR A 327 -15.07 0.39 28.58
CA THR A 327 -13.77 0.43 27.89
C THR A 327 -13.61 1.68 27.04
N LEU A 328 -12.37 2.11 26.80
CA LEU A 328 -11.99 3.19 25.88
C LEU A 328 -12.51 2.88 24.47
N GLU A 329 -12.37 1.63 24.00
CA GLU A 329 -12.95 1.18 22.74
C GLU A 329 -14.48 1.36 22.72
N GLN A 330 -15.18 0.96 23.79
CA GLN A 330 -16.63 1.16 23.90
C GLN A 330 -17.00 2.65 23.92
N ALA A 331 -16.33 3.47 24.73
CA ALA A 331 -16.67 4.89 24.89
C ALA A 331 -16.38 5.74 23.64
N ILE A 332 -15.49 5.28 22.75
CA ILE A 332 -15.34 5.79 21.38
C ILE A 332 -16.52 5.38 20.50
N LEU A 333 -17.01 4.14 20.61
CA LEU A 333 -18.11 3.61 19.77
C LEU A 333 -19.50 4.06 20.24
N ASP A 334 -19.67 4.35 21.52
CA ASP A 334 -20.91 4.83 22.17
C ASP A 334 -21.50 6.04 21.40
N PRO A 335 -22.81 6.03 21.05
CA PRO A 335 -23.46 7.13 20.36
C PRO A 335 -23.73 8.33 21.30
N PRO A 336 -24.07 9.53 20.76
CA PRO A 336 -24.16 10.78 21.53
C PRO A 336 -24.99 10.72 22.81
N GLU A 337 -26.06 9.93 22.81
CA GLU A 337 -27.06 9.82 23.88
C GLU A 337 -26.49 9.17 25.16
N VAL A 338 -25.45 8.33 25.03
CA VAL A 338 -24.85 7.57 26.15
C VAL A 338 -23.35 7.79 26.32
N SER A 339 -22.67 8.36 25.32
CA SER A 339 -21.21 8.51 25.29
C SER A 339 -20.62 9.28 26.49
N ARG A 340 -21.37 10.21 27.11
CA ARG A 340 -20.94 10.99 28.30
C ARG A 340 -19.53 11.62 28.16
N VAL A 341 -19.09 11.92 26.94
CA VAL A 341 -17.69 12.23 26.58
C VAL A 341 -17.14 13.54 27.20
N HIS A 342 -18.01 14.35 27.82
CA HIS A 342 -17.66 15.57 28.53
C HIS A 342 -17.51 15.38 30.06
N SER A 343 -17.93 14.24 30.62
CA SER A 343 -17.75 13.88 32.04
C SER A 343 -16.25 13.72 32.37
N PRO A 344 -15.70 14.30 33.46
CA PRO A 344 -14.27 14.19 33.82
C PRO A 344 -13.70 12.77 33.77
N ILE A 345 -14.44 11.80 34.32
CA ILE A 345 -14.03 10.38 34.35
C ILE A 345 -13.89 9.71 32.97
N ARG A 346 -14.53 10.24 31.92
CA ARG A 346 -14.40 9.75 30.53
C ARG A 346 -13.52 10.66 29.66
N SER A 347 -13.72 11.98 29.75
CA SER A 347 -13.09 12.97 28.89
C SER A 347 -11.56 12.94 28.97
N GLN A 348 -11.00 12.86 30.18
CA GLN A 348 -9.56 12.90 30.43
C GLN A 348 -8.84 11.64 29.90
N PRO A 349 -9.20 10.40 30.30
CA PRO A 349 -8.57 9.21 29.75
C PRO A 349 -8.80 9.04 28.24
N LEU A 350 -9.96 9.41 27.68
CA LEU A 350 -10.18 9.37 26.22
C LEU A 350 -9.29 10.38 25.48
N CYS A 351 -9.18 11.61 25.98
CA CYS A 351 -8.33 12.65 25.40
C CYS A 351 -6.86 12.20 25.33
N THR A 352 -6.37 11.54 26.38
CA THR A 352 -5.02 10.95 26.40
C THR A 352 -4.93 9.71 25.50
N ALA A 353 -5.87 8.78 25.58
CA ALA A 353 -5.80 7.49 24.87
C ALA A 353 -5.86 7.64 23.34
N ILE A 354 -6.69 8.55 22.84
CA ILE A 354 -6.77 8.86 21.41
C ILE A 354 -5.46 9.49 20.93
N GLN A 355 -4.85 10.37 21.73
CA GLN A 355 -3.57 10.99 21.36
C GLN A 355 -2.39 10.00 21.42
N ILE A 356 -2.37 9.09 22.39
CA ILE A 356 -1.43 7.95 22.44
C ILE A 356 -1.60 7.03 21.23
N GLY A 357 -2.85 6.74 20.84
CA GLY A 357 -3.16 5.98 19.63
C GLY A 357 -2.66 6.67 18.36
N LEU A 358 -2.86 7.99 18.23
CA LEU A 358 -2.35 8.78 17.10
C LEU A 358 -0.82 8.77 17.03
N VAL A 359 -0.13 8.88 18.18
CA VAL A 359 1.33 8.74 18.26
C VAL A 359 1.79 7.36 17.80
N GLN A 360 1.06 6.28 18.14
CA GLN A 360 1.38 4.93 17.66
C GLN A 360 1.13 4.74 16.17
N VAL A 361 0.09 5.36 15.60
CA VAL A 361 -0.10 5.39 14.14
C VAL A 361 1.06 6.12 13.45
N MET A 362 1.44 7.31 13.91
CA MET A 362 2.57 8.06 13.35
C MET A 362 3.89 7.28 13.46
N ARG A 363 4.20 6.69 14.61
CA ARG A 363 5.36 5.82 14.82
C ARG A 363 5.34 4.61 13.87
N SER A 364 4.17 4.02 13.59
CA SER A 364 4.04 2.91 12.63
C SER A 364 4.35 3.30 11.17
N TRP A 365 4.30 4.59 10.84
CA TRP A 365 4.69 5.16 9.55
C TRP A 365 6.14 5.70 9.55
N GLY A 366 6.89 5.51 10.64
CA GLY A 366 8.23 6.07 10.83
C GLY A 366 8.27 7.56 11.17
N VAL A 367 7.12 8.19 11.44
CA VAL A 367 7.01 9.60 11.79
C VAL A 367 7.19 9.78 13.29
N VAL A 368 8.27 10.46 13.70
CA VAL A 368 8.62 10.72 15.10
C VAL A 368 8.85 12.23 15.33
N PRO A 369 8.47 12.77 16.50
CA PRO A 369 8.73 14.16 16.85
C PRO A 369 10.20 14.40 17.19
N SER A 370 10.73 15.57 16.82
CA SER A 370 11.92 16.19 17.42
C SER A 370 11.59 17.00 18.67
N ALA A 371 10.34 17.43 18.84
CA ALA A 371 9.85 18.18 20.01
C ALA A 371 8.38 17.85 20.30
N VAL A 372 7.97 18.02 21.55
CA VAL A 372 6.57 17.85 21.98
C VAL A 372 6.14 19.03 22.85
N VAL A 373 4.87 19.39 22.80
CA VAL A 373 4.23 20.33 23.73
C VAL A 373 2.78 19.92 23.94
N GLY A 374 2.28 19.98 25.16
CA GLY A 374 0.89 19.67 25.49
C GLY A 374 0.17 20.86 26.09
N HIS A 375 -1.15 20.91 25.91
CA HIS A 375 -2.01 21.87 26.59
C HIS A 375 -2.76 21.20 27.73
N SER A 376 -2.47 21.57 28.98
CA SER A 376 -3.16 21.03 30.16
C SER A 376 -3.09 19.48 30.20
N PRO A 377 -4.16 18.63 30.16
CA PRO A 377 -3.95 17.17 30.18
C PRO A 377 -3.28 16.62 28.91
N GLY A 378 -3.16 17.41 27.84
CA GLY A 378 -2.36 17.05 26.66
C GLY A 378 -0.89 16.80 26.98
N GLU A 379 -0.36 17.36 28.07
CA GLU A 379 1.00 17.09 28.55
C GLU A 379 1.23 15.62 28.89
N ILE A 380 0.20 14.88 29.30
CA ILE A 380 0.29 13.44 29.62
C ILE A 380 0.62 12.64 28.35
N ALA A 381 -0.05 12.96 27.23
CA ALA A 381 0.22 12.35 25.93
C ALA A 381 1.54 12.87 25.32
N ALA A 382 1.92 14.11 25.59
CA ALA A 382 3.22 14.67 25.19
C ALA A 382 4.39 13.96 25.90
N ALA A 383 4.30 13.74 27.21
CA ALA A 383 5.29 13.01 27.99
C ALA A 383 5.46 11.57 27.49
N TYR A 384 4.36 10.88 27.15
CA TYR A 384 4.40 9.59 26.47
C TYR A 384 5.07 9.63 25.08
N ALA A 385 4.80 10.69 24.31
CA ALA A 385 5.39 10.87 22.99
C ALA A 385 6.92 11.12 23.05
N ALA A 386 7.39 11.80 24.10
CA ALA A 386 8.80 11.98 24.43
C ALA A 386 9.45 10.74 25.10
N GLY A 387 8.67 9.77 25.55
CA GLY A 387 9.16 8.58 26.27
C GLY A 387 9.45 8.80 27.76
N LEU A 388 8.93 9.88 28.35
CA LEU A 388 9.02 10.20 29.78
C LEU A 388 7.98 9.44 30.63
N LEU A 389 6.92 8.93 29.99
CA LEU A 389 5.94 8.02 30.58
C LEU A 389 5.75 6.82 29.66
N SER A 390 5.56 5.63 30.24
CA SER A 390 5.03 4.47 29.52
C SER A 390 3.55 4.65 29.16
N LEU A 391 3.04 3.73 28.33
CA LEU A 391 1.61 3.70 27.98
C LEU A 391 0.74 3.48 29.23
N SER A 392 1.19 2.63 30.14
CA SER A 392 0.48 2.28 31.37
C SER A 392 0.44 3.45 32.35
N GLU A 393 1.58 4.11 32.60
CA GLU A 393 1.61 5.30 33.46
C GLU A 393 0.73 6.41 32.87
N ALA A 394 0.86 6.72 31.57
CA ALA A 394 0.13 7.80 30.95
C ALA A 394 -1.41 7.62 31.00
N ILE A 395 -1.93 6.39 30.78
CA ILE A 395 -3.38 6.17 30.90
C ILE A 395 -3.85 6.18 32.36
N LEU A 396 -3.06 5.67 33.32
CA LEU A 396 -3.41 5.71 34.75
C LEU A 396 -3.41 7.15 35.30
N VAL A 397 -2.42 7.95 34.93
CA VAL A 397 -2.36 9.40 35.19
C VAL A 397 -3.63 10.08 34.68
N ALA A 398 -3.99 9.89 33.41
CA ALA A 398 -5.19 10.49 32.82
C ALA A 398 -6.50 9.99 33.45
N TYR A 399 -6.59 8.70 33.78
CA TYR A 399 -7.78 8.09 34.38
C TYR A 399 -8.00 8.58 35.81
N PHE A 400 -6.99 8.51 36.68
CA PHE A 400 -7.13 8.95 38.08
C PHE A 400 -7.32 10.46 38.20
N ARG A 401 -6.79 11.28 37.27
CA ARG A 401 -7.12 12.70 37.17
C ARG A 401 -8.59 12.91 36.78
N GLY A 402 -9.13 12.03 35.93
CA GLY A 402 -10.56 11.93 35.64
C GLY A 402 -11.40 11.63 36.90
N VAL A 403 -11.05 10.57 37.62
CA VAL A 403 -11.74 10.11 38.84
C VAL A 403 -11.72 11.17 39.95
N SER A 404 -10.55 11.76 40.24
CA SER A 404 -10.39 12.74 41.33
C SER A 404 -11.15 14.03 41.06
N VAL A 405 -11.23 14.47 39.79
CA VAL A 405 -12.03 15.64 39.38
C VAL A 405 -13.53 15.34 39.39
N ASP A 406 -13.97 14.09 39.28
CA ASP A 406 -15.39 13.72 39.40
C ASP A 406 -15.86 13.78 40.88
N HIS A 407 -15.02 13.36 41.83
CA HIS A 407 -15.32 13.32 43.28
C HIS A 407 -15.52 14.70 43.95
N VAL A 408 -14.91 15.74 43.41
CA VAL A 408 -14.94 17.10 43.98
C VAL A 408 -16.33 17.76 43.86
N HIS A 409 -16.70 18.65 44.79
CA HIS A 409 -18.01 19.31 44.78
C HIS A 409 -17.95 20.83 44.54
N GLY A 410 -16.77 21.44 44.54
CA GLY A 410 -16.58 22.85 44.16
C GLY A 410 -17.13 23.18 42.75
N LYS A 411 -17.93 24.24 42.66
CA LYS A 411 -18.55 24.77 41.42
C LYS A 411 -17.84 26.04 40.92
N GLY A 412 -16.73 25.84 40.24
CA GLY A 412 -15.99 26.90 39.55
C GLY A 412 -16.37 27.01 38.07
N ALA A 413 -15.69 27.89 37.35
CA ALA A 413 -15.77 27.99 35.89
C ALA A 413 -14.41 28.34 35.26
N MET A 414 -14.38 28.32 33.92
CA MET A 414 -13.32 28.92 33.12
C MET A 414 -13.90 29.80 32.02
N MET A 415 -13.10 30.76 31.56
CA MET A 415 -13.47 31.73 30.53
C MET A 415 -12.27 32.09 29.65
N ALA A 416 -12.39 31.92 28.33
CA ALA A 416 -11.42 32.48 27.39
C ALA A 416 -11.61 34.00 27.29
N THR A 417 -10.51 34.77 27.20
CA THR A 417 -10.52 36.23 27.13
C THR A 417 -9.55 36.78 26.07
N GLY A 418 -10.00 37.78 25.32
CA GLY A 418 -9.23 38.51 24.30
C GLY A 418 -8.35 39.62 24.90
N MET A 419 -7.62 39.30 25.96
CA MET A 419 -6.79 40.23 26.73
C MET A 419 -5.38 39.67 26.92
N THR A 420 -4.42 40.56 27.15
CA THR A 420 -3.09 40.15 27.65
C THR A 420 -3.17 39.70 29.11
N SER A 421 -2.17 38.94 29.55
CA SER A 421 -2.05 38.49 30.94
C SER A 421 -2.01 39.63 31.94
N GLU A 422 -1.34 40.72 31.61
CA GLU A 422 -1.10 41.88 32.47
C GLU A 422 -2.41 42.66 32.65
N ALA A 423 -3.11 42.91 31.54
CA ALA A 423 -4.41 43.58 31.55
C ALA A 423 -5.46 42.77 32.31
N ALA A 424 -5.45 41.44 32.18
CA ALA A 424 -6.37 40.58 32.91
C ALA A 424 -6.05 40.50 34.42
N ILE A 425 -4.77 40.38 34.81
CA ILE A 425 -4.33 40.44 36.22
C ILE A 425 -4.71 41.78 36.85
N GLN A 426 -4.53 42.88 36.11
CA GLN A 426 -4.88 44.22 36.59
C GLN A 426 -6.39 44.35 36.80
N LEU A 427 -7.21 43.90 35.83
CA LEU A 427 -8.67 43.93 35.95
C LEU A 427 -9.20 43.07 37.12
N ILE A 428 -8.65 41.87 37.31
CA ILE A 428 -8.98 40.98 38.43
C ILE A 428 -8.73 41.69 39.79
N LYS A 429 -7.66 42.49 39.89
CA LYS A 429 -7.36 43.29 41.09
C LYS A 429 -8.31 44.49 41.23
N GLU A 430 -8.56 45.22 40.15
CA GLU A 430 -9.48 46.38 40.12
C GLU A 430 -10.90 46.00 40.60
N MET A 431 -11.39 44.81 40.21
CA MET A 431 -12.72 44.33 40.61
C MET A 431 -12.74 43.60 41.97
N GLY A 432 -11.59 43.46 42.64
CA GLY A 432 -11.46 42.82 43.96
C GLY A 432 -11.38 41.28 43.95
N PHE A 433 -11.33 40.64 42.78
CA PHE A 433 -11.42 39.18 42.63
C PHE A 433 -10.07 38.43 42.73
N ALA A 434 -9.03 39.06 43.28
CA ALA A 434 -7.66 38.51 43.27
C ALA A 434 -7.44 37.23 44.11
N GLN A 435 -8.44 36.83 44.92
CA GLN A 435 -8.48 35.55 45.65
C GLN A 435 -9.51 34.56 45.08
N GLU A 436 -10.24 34.97 44.04
CA GLU A 436 -11.37 34.22 43.47
C GLU A 436 -11.14 33.81 42.01
N VAL A 437 -10.31 34.54 41.26
CA VAL A 437 -10.08 34.33 39.82
C VAL A 437 -8.60 34.47 39.49
N HIS A 438 -8.08 33.52 38.72
CA HIS A 438 -6.67 33.41 38.34
C HIS A 438 -6.53 33.21 36.83
N ILE A 439 -5.34 33.46 36.28
CA ILE A 439 -5.01 33.05 34.90
C ILE A 439 -4.65 31.57 34.92
N ALA A 440 -5.42 30.77 34.19
CA ALA A 440 -5.23 29.34 33.99
C ALA A 440 -4.32 29.02 32.80
N CYS A 441 -4.45 29.77 31.70
CA CYS A 441 -3.64 29.60 30.49
C CYS A 441 -3.31 30.95 29.83
N ILE A 442 -2.14 31.04 29.20
CA ILE A 442 -1.78 32.09 28.24
C ILE A 442 -1.56 31.39 26.90
N ASN A 443 -2.54 31.47 25.99
CA ASN A 443 -2.54 30.72 24.74
C ASN A 443 -1.90 31.51 23.58
N ALA A 444 -2.00 32.84 23.62
CA ALA A 444 -1.34 33.80 22.72
C ALA A 444 -1.32 35.20 23.40
N PRO A 445 -0.61 36.21 22.86
CA PRO A 445 -0.46 37.52 23.51
C PRO A 445 -1.77 38.25 23.86
N GLU A 446 -2.84 38.06 23.09
CA GLU A 446 -4.20 38.51 23.43
C GLU A 446 -5.20 37.34 23.50
N ASN A 447 -4.79 36.18 24.02
CA ASN A 447 -5.66 35.03 24.25
C ASN A 447 -5.30 34.38 25.60
N GLY A 448 -5.94 34.85 26.66
CA GLY A 448 -5.86 34.26 28.00
C GLY A 448 -7.01 33.29 28.27
N THR A 449 -6.88 32.49 29.31
CA THR A 449 -7.99 31.77 29.93
C THR A 449 -7.99 32.04 31.43
N LEU A 450 -9.09 32.57 31.94
CA LEU A 450 -9.32 32.84 33.36
C LEU A 450 -10.06 31.66 34.00
N SER A 451 -9.84 31.43 35.28
CA SER A 451 -10.51 30.37 36.02
C SER A 451 -10.71 30.71 37.50
N GLY A 452 -11.83 30.26 38.07
CA GLY A 452 -12.17 30.48 39.47
C GLY A 452 -13.67 30.52 39.74
N SER A 453 -14.06 31.36 40.70
CA SER A 453 -15.44 31.62 41.13
C SER A 453 -16.37 31.94 39.94
N THR A 454 -17.49 31.21 39.84
CA THR A 454 -18.44 31.36 38.73
C THR A 454 -19.02 32.77 38.66
N THR A 455 -19.48 33.30 39.79
CA THR A 455 -20.10 34.63 39.92
C THR A 455 -19.14 35.77 39.59
N SER A 456 -17.88 35.62 39.98
CA SER A 456 -16.85 36.64 39.74
C SER A 456 -16.33 36.59 38.30
N LEU A 457 -16.36 35.41 37.66
CA LEU A 457 -16.17 35.27 36.21
C LEU A 457 -17.34 35.82 35.37
N ASP A 458 -18.59 35.76 35.84
CA ASP A 458 -19.72 36.46 35.18
C ASP A 458 -19.48 37.97 35.15
N ARG A 459 -19.23 38.57 36.33
CA ARG A 459 -18.95 40.02 36.45
C ARG A 459 -17.73 40.47 35.65
N LEU A 460 -16.68 39.63 35.58
CA LEU A 460 -15.54 39.88 34.69
C LEU A 460 -15.93 39.84 33.21
N CYS A 461 -16.81 38.93 32.77
CA CYS A 461 -17.21 38.86 31.37
C CYS A 461 -18.05 40.09 30.97
N GLU A 462 -18.95 40.56 31.85
CA GLU A 462 -19.71 41.80 31.67
C GLU A 462 -18.78 43.01 31.44
N GLU A 463 -17.77 43.18 32.31
CA GLU A 463 -16.80 44.27 32.23
C GLU A 463 -15.85 44.15 31.01
N ILE A 464 -15.45 42.93 30.64
CA ILE A 464 -14.62 42.68 29.45
C ILE A 464 -15.41 42.98 28.16
N GLN A 465 -16.70 42.66 28.12
CA GLN A 465 -17.61 43.02 27.02
C GLN A 465 -17.87 44.53 26.97
N ALA A 466 -18.04 45.19 28.11
CA ALA A 466 -18.16 46.65 28.20
C ALA A 466 -16.90 47.37 27.67
N ARG A 467 -15.71 46.79 27.90
CA ARG A 467 -14.43 47.24 27.31
C ARG A 467 -14.24 46.83 25.84
N GLY A 468 -15.25 46.26 25.18
CA GLY A 468 -15.23 45.88 23.76
C GLY A 468 -14.29 44.71 23.43
N LYS A 469 -13.89 43.91 24.43
CA LYS A 469 -13.01 42.75 24.26
C LYS A 469 -13.81 41.45 24.29
N PHE A 470 -13.25 40.40 23.67
CA PHE A 470 -13.85 39.08 23.65
C PHE A 470 -13.80 38.42 25.03
N CYS A 471 -14.91 37.87 25.51
CA CYS A 471 -14.92 36.84 26.55
C CYS A 471 -15.93 35.75 26.22
N ARG A 472 -15.62 34.50 26.59
CA ARG A 472 -16.54 33.35 26.44
C ARG A 472 -16.29 32.31 27.53
N LYS A 473 -17.31 32.01 28.33
CA LYS A 473 -17.28 30.87 29.28
C LYS A 473 -17.02 29.55 28.55
N LEU A 474 -16.37 28.61 29.23
CA LEU A 474 -15.96 27.31 28.69
C LEU A 474 -16.71 26.18 29.37
N GLU A 475 -17.19 25.21 28.58
CA GLU A 475 -17.91 24.02 29.03
C GLU A 475 -16.98 23.06 29.77
N THR A 476 -16.85 23.30 31.07
CA THR A 476 -15.83 22.70 31.96
C THR A 476 -16.42 21.77 33.01
N GLY A 477 -17.73 21.52 32.95
CA GLY A 477 -18.46 20.71 33.94
C GLY A 477 -18.62 21.38 35.31
N GLY A 478 -18.50 22.71 35.39
CA GLY A 478 -18.50 23.45 36.65
C GLY A 478 -17.17 23.36 37.41
N ARG A 479 -16.04 23.26 36.69
CA ARG A 479 -14.69 23.15 37.27
C ARG A 479 -13.84 24.35 36.90
N ALA A 480 -13.03 24.79 37.86
CA ALA A 480 -12.05 25.85 37.69
C ALA A 480 -10.62 25.26 37.65
N TYR A 481 -10.26 24.62 36.53
CA TYR A 481 -8.92 24.03 36.34
C TYR A 481 -7.83 25.10 36.39
N HIS A 482 -6.66 24.75 36.96
CA HIS A 482 -5.53 25.67 37.17
C HIS A 482 -5.88 26.89 38.05
N SER A 483 -6.64 26.63 39.12
CA SER A 483 -6.93 27.59 40.19
C SER A 483 -6.86 26.90 41.56
N PRO A 484 -6.83 27.64 42.69
CA PRO A 484 -6.87 27.04 44.03
C PRO A 484 -8.08 26.11 44.26
N MET A 485 -9.18 26.27 43.50
CA MET A 485 -10.33 25.35 43.52
C MET A 485 -10.01 23.92 43.03
N THR A 486 -8.77 23.63 42.61
CA THR A 486 -8.29 22.27 42.33
C THR A 486 -7.41 21.66 43.42
N GLU A 487 -7.16 22.37 44.53
CA GLU A 487 -6.36 21.86 45.65
C GLU A 487 -6.99 20.59 46.27
N GLU A 488 -8.32 20.56 46.42
CA GLU A 488 -9.06 19.38 46.89
C GLU A 488 -8.95 18.15 45.96
N VAL A 489 -8.66 18.35 44.66
CA VAL A 489 -8.36 17.26 43.71
C VAL A 489 -6.98 16.65 44.00
N GLY A 490 -6.02 17.48 44.40
CA GLY A 490 -4.60 17.13 44.46
C GLY A 490 -4.29 15.97 45.41
N ALA A 491 -4.82 16.01 46.63
CA ALA A 491 -4.58 14.97 47.63
C ALA A 491 -5.15 13.60 47.23
N ILE A 492 -6.38 13.58 46.69
CA ILE A 492 -7.04 12.35 46.20
C ILE A 492 -6.25 11.78 45.02
N TYR A 493 -5.83 12.64 44.10
CA TYR A 493 -5.08 12.24 42.92
C TYR A 493 -3.70 11.68 43.26
N GLN A 494 -2.97 12.33 44.18
CA GLN A 494 -1.65 11.86 44.64
C GLN A 494 -1.74 10.49 45.35
N ASP A 495 -2.75 10.28 46.20
CA ASP A 495 -3.00 8.99 46.86
C ASP A 495 -3.28 7.86 45.86
N LEU A 496 -4.06 8.13 44.80
CA LEU A 496 -4.31 7.16 43.73
C LEU A 496 -3.05 6.86 42.91
N LEU A 497 -2.25 7.87 42.54
CA LEU A 497 -1.00 7.68 41.80
C LEU A 497 0.01 6.84 42.61
N ASN A 498 0.23 7.19 43.89
CA ASN A 498 1.19 6.51 44.77
C ASN A 498 0.90 5.01 44.98
N LYS A 499 -0.36 4.57 44.76
CA LYS A 499 -0.78 3.16 44.90
C LYS A 499 -0.51 2.30 43.66
N HIS A 500 -0.34 2.93 42.49
CA HIS A 500 -0.28 2.21 41.20
C HIS A 500 0.99 2.53 40.39
N LEU A 501 1.65 3.66 40.62
CA LEU A 501 2.88 4.05 39.95
C LEU A 501 4.07 3.88 40.88
N ILE A 502 4.95 2.92 40.57
CA ILE A 502 6.10 2.57 41.41
C ILE A 502 7.22 3.60 41.16
N TYR A 503 7.24 4.64 42.00
CA TYR A 503 8.23 5.73 42.04
C TYR A 503 8.31 6.62 40.78
N ILE A 504 7.38 7.55 40.66
CA ILE A 504 7.68 8.87 40.05
C ILE A 504 8.16 9.79 41.18
N THR A 505 9.48 9.85 41.40
CA THR A 505 10.17 10.69 42.40
C THR A 505 11.48 11.22 41.85
#